data_AF-A0A937FQU4-F1
#
_entry.id   AF-A0A937FQU4-F1
#
_cell.length_a   1.000
_cell.length_b   1.000
_cell.length_c   1.000
_cell.angle_alpha   90.00
_cell.angle_beta   90.00
_cell.angle_gamma   90.00
#
_symmetry.space_group_name_H-M   'P 1'
#
loop_
_entity.id
_entity.type
_entity.pdbx_description
1 polymer ?
#
loop_
_entity_poly.entity_id
_entity_poly.type
_entity_poly.pdbx_seq_one_letter_code
_entity_poly.pdbx_strand_id
1 'polypeptide(L)'
;MSKLRLVYMILAIVGAIWPMWHFLTYLTSEGASLGGLFAQWTQGPAVTGMAIDLMIAGLTLTVWIIAETAVRRNWSALLAIPAALFIGVSCGFPLYLFLRTRPV
;
A
#
# COMPACT_ATOMS: atom_id res chain seq x y z
N MET A 1 -23.67 -4.56 3.09
CA MET A 1 -22.25 -4.52 3.47
C MET A 1 -22.13 -3.93 4.87
N SER A 2 -21.30 -4.47 5.76
CA SER A 2 -21.07 -3.85 7.07
C SER A 2 -20.47 -2.43 6.89
N LYS A 3 -20.85 -1.48 7.76
CA LYS A 3 -20.32 -0.10 7.75
C LYS A 3 -18.79 -0.08 7.73
N LEU A 4 -18.15 -0.98 8.48
CA LEU A 4 -16.70 -1.11 8.58
C LEU A 4 -16.05 -1.51 7.24
N ARG A 5 -16.69 -2.39 6.49
CA ARG A 5 -16.20 -2.86 5.20
C ARG A 5 -16.29 -1.74 4.14
N LEU A 6 -17.31 -0.89 4.22
CA LEU A 6 -17.42 0.29 3.36
C LEU A 6 -16.32 1.32 3.68
N VAL A 7 -16.00 1.52 4.96
CA VAL A 7 -14.87 2.36 5.39
C VAL A 7 -13.55 1.85 4.80
N TYR A 8 -13.26 0.55 4.90
CA TYR A 8 -12.03 -0.01 4.31
C TYR A 8 -11.97 0.15 2.79
N MET A 9 -13.10 0.01 2.10
CA MET A 9 -13.15 0.24 0.66
C MET A 9 -12.83 1.70 0.30
N ILE A 10 -13.42 2.67 1.02
CA ILE A 10 -13.15 4.09 0.81
C ILE A 10 -11.68 4.41 1.10
N LEU A 11 -11.15 3.92 2.22
CA LEU A 11 -9.75 4.12 2.58
C LEU A 11 -8.79 3.52 1.54
N ALA A 12 -9.12 2.36 0.95
CA ALA A 12 -8.32 1.78 -0.12
C ALA A 12 -8.32 2.63 -1.39
N ILE A 13 -9.46 3.25 -1.74
CA ILE A 13 -9.57 4.16 -2.89
C ILE A 13 -8.77 5.44 -2.63
N VAL A 14 -8.97 6.08 -1.48
CA VAL A 14 -8.24 7.31 -1.11
C VAL A 14 -6.74 7.04 -1.03
N GLY A 15 -6.36 5.93 -0.39
CA GLY A 15 -4.97 5.49 -0.27
C GLY A 15 -4.33 5.05 -1.58
N ALA A 16 -5.11 4.83 -2.64
CA ALA A 16 -4.59 4.63 -4.00
C ALA A 16 -4.45 5.95 -4.76
N ILE A 17 -5.49 6.78 -4.74
CA ILE A 17 -5.54 8.02 -5.52
C ILE A 17 -4.47 9.01 -5.04
N TRP A 18 -4.38 9.22 -3.72
CA TRP A 18 -3.52 10.28 -3.18
C TRP A 18 -2.03 10.03 -3.46
N PRO A 19 -1.45 8.86 -3.13
CA PRO A 19 -0.03 8.63 -3.41
C PRO A 19 0.26 8.57 -4.90
N MET A 20 -0.61 7.91 -5.69
CA MET A 20 -0.41 7.81 -7.14
C MET A 20 -0.43 9.17 -7.82
N TRP A 21 -1.22 10.13 -7.35
CA TRP A 21 -1.20 11.49 -7.89
C TRP A 21 0.18 12.15 -7.71
N HIS A 22 0.79 12.05 -6.53
CA HIS A 22 2.15 12.58 -6.31
C HIS A 22 3.19 11.87 -7.18
N PHE A 23 3.11 10.54 -7.28
CA PHE A 23 4.02 9.77 -8.14
C PHE A 23 3.87 10.11 -9.62
N LEU A 24 2.63 10.21 -10.12
CA LEU A 24 2.37 10.59 -11.51
C LEU A 24 2.88 11.99 -11.79
N THR A 25 2.64 12.95 -10.89
CA THR A 25 3.14 14.33 -11.03
C THR A 25 4.66 14.35 -11.15
N TYR A 26 5.37 13.57 -10.32
CA TYR A 26 6.82 13.41 -10.43
C TYR A 26 7.23 12.76 -11.75
N LEU A 27 6.62 11.64 -12.13
CA LEU A 27 6.96 10.89 -13.35
C LEU A 27 6.71 11.67 -14.63
N THR A 28 5.76 12.60 -14.63
CA THR A 28 5.48 13.50 -15.77
C THR A 28 6.33 14.76 -15.79
N SER A 29 7.15 15.00 -14.76
CA SER A 29 8.03 16.17 -14.71
C SER A 29 9.27 15.99 -15.60
N GLU A 30 9.79 17.08 -16.16
CA GLU A 30 10.99 17.04 -16.98
C GLU A 30 12.19 16.53 -16.16
N GLY A 31 12.90 15.51 -16.67
CA GLY A 31 14.04 14.90 -15.99
C GLY A 31 13.67 13.85 -14.93
N ALA A 32 12.40 13.42 -14.86
CA ALA A 32 11.99 12.33 -13.99
C ALA A 32 12.81 11.06 -14.22
N SER A 33 13.33 10.48 -13.14
CA SER A 33 14.06 9.21 -13.18
C SER A 33 13.79 8.43 -11.90
N LEU A 34 13.87 7.10 -11.97
CA LEU A 34 13.76 6.28 -10.76
C LEU A 34 14.83 6.65 -9.73
N GLY A 35 16.06 6.94 -10.18
CA GLY A 35 17.14 7.40 -9.29
C GLY A 35 16.83 8.73 -8.60
N GLY A 36 16.19 9.67 -9.31
CA GLY A 36 15.76 10.95 -8.72
C GLY A 36 14.67 10.79 -7.67
N LEU A 37 13.77 9.79 -7.82
CA LEU A 37 12.75 9.48 -6.81
C LEU A 37 13.40 8.97 -5.51
N PHE A 38 14.37 8.07 -5.62
CA PHE A 38 15.15 7.60 -4.47
C PHE A 38 15.95 8.72 -3.81
N ALA A 39 16.48 9.66 -4.59
CA ALA A 39 17.18 10.83 -4.06
C ALA A 39 16.22 11.74 -3.26
N GLN A 40 14.98 11.93 -3.70
CA GLN A 40 13.98 12.70 -2.96
C GLN A 40 13.55 12.01 -1.66
N TRP A 41 13.41 10.68 -1.67
CA TRP A 41 13.12 9.93 -0.44
C TRP A 41 14.25 9.97 0.59
N THR A 42 15.49 10.19 0.13
CA THR A 42 16.67 10.25 1.00
C THR A 42 17.22 11.66 1.22
N GLN A 43 16.50 12.69 0.77
CA GLN A 43 16.96 14.09 0.80
C GLN A 43 17.16 14.64 2.21
N GLY A 44 16.53 14.06 3.24
CA GLY A 44 16.72 14.47 4.62
C GLY A 44 16.21 13.47 5.66
N PRO A 45 16.67 13.54 6.92
CA PRO A 45 16.42 12.51 7.93
C PRO A 45 14.94 12.21 8.17
N ALA A 46 14.07 13.23 8.14
CA ALA A 46 12.63 13.06 8.36
C ALA A 46 11.94 12.29 7.23
N VAL A 47 12.26 12.62 5.97
CA VAL A 47 11.68 11.95 4.79
C VAL A 47 12.22 10.52 4.67
N THR A 48 13.52 10.34 4.91
CA THR A 48 14.15 9.01 4.96
C THR A 48 13.51 8.15 6.05
N GLY A 49 13.29 8.71 7.24
CA GLY A 49 12.62 8.02 8.35
C GLY A 49 11.21 7.57 7.97
N MET A 50 10.42 8.45 7.34
CA MET A 50 9.08 8.12 6.86
C MET A 50 9.09 7.03 5.77
N ALA A 51 10.05 7.06 4.84
CA ALA A 51 10.19 6.05 3.81
C ALA A 51 10.53 4.68 4.40
N ILE A 52 11.46 4.63 5.37
CA ILE A 52 11.84 3.38 6.05
C ILE A 52 10.68 2.84 6.88
N ASP A 53 9.96 3.71 7.62
CA ASP A 53 8.76 3.33 8.38
C ASP A 53 7.73 2.65 7.47
N LEU A 54 7.46 3.25 6.29
CA LEU A 54 6.54 2.69 5.30
C LEU A 54 7.04 1.35 4.72
N MET A 55 8.33 1.21 4.45
CA MET A 55 8.92 -0.05 3.97
C MET A 55 8.77 -1.18 4.98
N ILE A 56 9.04 -0.90 6.26
CA ILE A 56 8.87 -1.88 7.34
C ILE A 56 7.40 -2.27 7.46
N ALA A 57 6.48 -1.31 7.48
CA ALA A 57 5.05 -1.58 7.53
C ALA A 57 4.56 -2.44 6.35
N GLY A 58 5.03 -2.14 5.14
CA GLY A 58 4.71 -2.92 3.92
C GLY A 58 5.23 -4.35 3.97
N LEU A 59 6.46 -4.54 4.47
CA LEU A 59 7.05 -5.88 4.66
C LEU A 59 6.26 -6.67 5.72
N THR A 60 5.97 -6.07 6.87
CA THR A 60 5.16 -6.69 7.91
C THR A 60 3.78 -7.09 7.39
N LEU A 61 3.12 -6.21 6.62
CA LEU A 61 1.84 -6.52 5.99
C LEU A 61 1.95 -7.70 5.02
N THR A 62 2.99 -7.74 4.19
CA THR A 62 3.19 -8.82 3.22
C THR A 62 3.36 -10.17 3.93
N VAL A 63 4.19 -10.22 4.96
CA VAL A 63 4.38 -11.42 5.79
C VAL A 63 3.06 -11.85 6.43
N TRP A 64 2.29 -10.89 6.96
CA TRP A 64 0.98 -11.16 7.57
C TRP A 64 -0.03 -11.74 6.55
N ILE A 65 -0.14 -11.15 5.36
CA ILE A 65 -1.04 -11.62 4.30
C ILE A 65 -0.73 -13.08 3.95
N ILE A 66 0.55 -13.41 3.80
CA ILE A 66 0.99 -14.77 3.46
C ILE A 66 0.64 -15.74 4.58
N ALA A 67 0.97 -15.40 5.83
CA ALA A 67 0.70 -16.24 7.00
C ALA A 67 -0.80 -16.49 7.20
N GLU A 68 -1.63 -15.45 7.08
CA GLU A 68 -3.08 -15.58 7.24
C GLU A 68 -3.72 -16.33 6.06
N THR A 69 -3.25 -16.11 4.84
CA THR A 69 -3.73 -16.85 3.65
C THR A 69 -3.45 -18.34 3.77
N ALA A 70 -2.29 -18.73 4.32
CA ALA A 70 -1.93 -20.12 4.54
C ALA A 70 -2.91 -20.84 5.50
N VAL A 71 -3.38 -20.15 6.54
CA VAL A 71 -4.31 -20.73 7.53
C VAL A 71 -5.76 -20.66 7.06
N ARG A 72 -6.22 -19.49 6.61
CA ARG A 72 -7.64 -19.27 6.24
C ARG A 72 -7.98 -19.73 4.82
N ARG A 73 -6.98 -20.09 4.00
CA ARG A 73 -7.11 -20.41 2.55
C ARG A 73 -7.84 -19.32 1.76
N ASN A 74 -7.76 -18.06 2.21
CA ASN A 74 -8.36 -16.93 1.53
C ASN A 74 -7.44 -16.41 0.41
N TRP A 75 -7.37 -17.14 -0.70
CA TRP A 75 -6.49 -16.81 -1.83
C TRP A 75 -6.74 -15.41 -2.42
N SER A 76 -7.96 -14.88 -2.26
CA SER A 76 -8.27 -13.52 -2.73
C SER A 76 -7.47 -12.45 -2.00
N ALA A 77 -7.06 -12.69 -0.75
CA ALA A 77 -6.29 -11.76 0.06
C ALA A 77 -4.87 -11.53 -0.48
N LEU A 78 -4.32 -12.44 -1.30
CA LEU A 78 -3.03 -12.26 -1.96
C LEU A 78 -3.03 -11.08 -2.93
N LEU A 79 -4.18 -10.65 -3.45
CA LEU A 79 -4.30 -9.46 -4.29
C LEU A 79 -3.92 -8.17 -3.54
N ALA A 80 -3.93 -8.18 -2.21
CA ALA A 80 -3.47 -7.04 -1.42
C ALA A 80 -1.94 -6.86 -1.48
N ILE A 81 -1.16 -7.89 -1.81
CA ILE A 81 0.31 -7.81 -1.95
C ILE A 81 0.70 -6.93 -3.15
N PRO A 82 0.27 -7.22 -4.40
CA PRO A 82 0.59 -6.33 -5.51
C PRO A 82 0.01 -4.93 -5.30
N ALA A 83 -1.16 -4.79 -4.65
CA ALA A 83 -1.67 -3.46 -4.30
C ALA A 83 -0.74 -2.71 -3.33
N ALA A 84 -0.20 -3.38 -2.29
CA ALA A 84 0.73 -2.78 -1.35
C ALA A 84 2.06 -2.38 -2.01
N LEU A 85 2.56 -3.19 -2.95
CA LEU A 85 3.86 -2.98 -3.59
C LEU A 85 3.81 -1.96 -4.74
N PHE A 86 2.77 -2.01 -5.59
CA PHE A 86 2.69 -1.15 -6.77
C PHE A 86 1.94 0.16 -6.55
N ILE A 87 0.98 0.18 -5.62
CA ILE A 87 0.16 1.38 -5.35
C ILE A 87 0.58 2.02 -4.02
N GLY A 88 0.90 1.19 -3.02
CA GLY A 88 1.40 1.62 -1.72
C GLY A 88 0.67 0.94 -0.57
N VAL A 89 1.32 0.91 0.59
CA VAL A 89 0.79 0.28 1.82
C VAL A 89 -0.54 0.92 2.26
N SER A 90 -0.73 2.21 1.98
CA SER A 90 -1.97 2.96 2.21
C SER A 90 -3.17 2.41 1.44
N CYS A 91 -2.97 1.78 0.28
CA CYS A 91 -4.01 1.08 -0.47
C CYS A 91 -4.09 -0.40 -0.08
N GLY A 92 -2.93 -1.06 -0.02
CA GLY A 92 -2.83 -2.50 0.23
C GLY A 92 -3.41 -2.93 1.59
N PHE A 93 -3.16 -2.15 2.65
CA PHE A 93 -3.65 -2.46 4.00
C PHE A 93 -5.19 -2.43 4.12
N PRO A 94 -5.88 -1.33 3.76
CA PRO A 94 -7.34 -1.31 3.80
C PRO A 94 -7.97 -2.28 2.79
N LEU A 95 -7.36 -2.50 1.62
CA LEU A 95 -7.82 -3.53 0.68
C LEU A 95 -7.75 -4.91 1.30
N TYR A 96 -6.66 -5.23 2.00
CA TYR A 96 -6.53 -6.49 2.74
C TYR A 96 -7.64 -6.67 3.78
N LEU A 97 -7.91 -5.64 4.59
CA LEU A 97 -8.97 -5.68 5.61
C LEU A 97 -10.36 -5.85 4.97
N PHE A 98 -10.62 -5.23 3.83
CA PHE A 98 -11.85 -5.43 3.07
C PHE A 98 -12.01 -6.88 2.59
N LEU A 99 -10.94 -7.50 2.10
CA LEU A 99 -10.94 -8.89 1.62
C LEU A 99 -11.06 -9.89 2.77
N ARG A 100 -10.43 -9.59 3.92
CA ARG A 100 -10.47 -10.39 5.14
C ARG A 100 -11.82 -10.40 5.84
N THR A 101 -12.56 -9.28 5.80
CA THR A 101 -13.87 -9.13 6.47
C THR A 101 -15.06 -9.65 5.65
N ARG A 102 -14.80 -10.37 4.56
CA ARG A 102 -15.85 -11.06 3.81
C ARG A 102 -16.42 -12.22 4.65
N PRO A 103 -17.76 -12.37 4.73
CA PRO A 103 -18.34 -13.56 5.32
C PRO A 103 -17.84 -14.80 4.57
N VAL A 104 -17.41 -15.81 5.32
CA VAL A 104 -17.02 -17.13 4.78
C VAL A 104 -18.28 -17.95 4.54
#